data_AF-A0A927IF68-F1
#
_entry.id   AF-A0A927IF68-F1
#
_cell.length_a   1.000
_cell.length_b   1.000
_cell.length_c   1.000
_cell.angle_alpha   90.00
_cell.angle_beta   90.00
_cell.angle_gamma   90.00
#
_symmetry.space_group_name_H-M   'P 1'
#
loop_
_entity.id
_entity.type
_entity.pdbx_description
1 polymer ?
#
loop_
_entity_poly.entity_id
_entity_poly.type
_entity_poly.pdbx_seq_one_letter_code
_entity_poly.pdbx_strand_id
1 'polypeptide(L)'
;MKATILIAIFVALATACFAQTPTYISVHFAVQDTEWGNGRTHLGFSWSTGAVSDKTTIQRNSKEICSNSYPQASRIDHVDNLDWGSYKGDYLIVISADVPNGYNTSQYFGIGFGADITSALADAKKNLGINCWSWSERKHGFNTVKSTRM
;
A
#
# COMPACT_ATOMS: atom_id res chain seq x y z
N MET A 1 13.27 50.05 50.36
CA MET A 1 13.05 48.58 50.43
C MET A 1 12.95 48.06 49.01
N LYS A 2 13.71 47.01 48.69
CA LYS A 2 13.95 46.52 47.33
C LYS A 2 12.69 45.82 46.78
N ALA A 3 12.33 46.18 45.55
CA ALA A 3 11.26 45.57 44.79
C ALA A 3 11.65 44.14 44.36
N THR A 4 10.73 43.19 44.50
CA THR A 4 10.86 41.86 43.92
C THR A 4 9.70 41.66 42.96
N ILE A 5 9.96 41.96 41.69
CA ILE A 5 9.10 41.65 40.55
C ILE A 5 9.26 40.15 40.30
N LEU A 6 8.23 39.35 40.63
CA LEU A 6 8.15 37.97 40.18
C LEU A 6 7.73 37.98 38.71
N ILE A 7 8.72 37.86 37.83
CA ILE A 7 8.50 37.58 36.41
C ILE A 7 7.99 36.14 36.33
N ALA A 8 6.68 35.99 36.14
CA ALA A 8 6.08 34.72 35.78
C ALA A 8 6.61 34.33 34.39
N ILE A 9 7.60 33.44 34.36
CA ILE A 9 8.08 32.78 33.15
C ILE A 9 6.90 31.98 32.61
N PHE A 10 6.24 32.55 31.60
CA PHE A 10 5.27 31.85 30.78
C PHE A 10 6.04 30.73 30.08
N VAL A 11 6.00 29.53 30.65
CA VAL A 11 6.49 28.32 30.01
C VAL A 11 5.54 28.06 28.85
N ALA A 12 5.82 28.71 27.73
CA ALA A 12 5.35 28.30 26.42
C ALA A 12 6.02 26.95 26.13
N LEU A 13 5.42 25.89 26.69
CA LEU A 13 5.49 24.55 26.11
C LEU A 13 4.83 24.68 24.74
N ALA A 14 5.60 25.19 23.78
CA ALA A 14 5.33 25.05 22.38
C ALA A 14 5.26 23.53 22.17
N THR A 15 4.05 23.01 22.19
CA THR A 15 3.74 21.67 21.74
C THR A 15 4.17 21.68 20.29
N ALA A 16 5.40 21.27 20.02
CA ALA A 16 5.86 20.95 18.69
C ALA A 16 4.96 19.80 18.25
N CYS A 17 3.85 20.15 17.64
CA CYS A 17 3.06 19.24 16.85
C CYS A 17 4.01 18.81 15.75
N PHE A 18 4.69 17.69 15.95
CA PHE A 18 5.45 17.03 14.91
C PHE A 18 4.43 16.70 13.84
N ALA A 19 4.27 17.59 12.86
CA ALA A 19 3.58 17.29 11.62
C ALA A 19 4.33 16.09 11.05
N GLN A 20 3.75 14.91 11.21
CA GLN A 20 4.37 13.68 10.74
C GLN A 20 4.46 13.82 9.22
N THR A 21 5.69 13.94 8.71
CA THR A 21 5.91 14.06 7.27
C THR A 21 5.32 12.82 6.60
N PRO A 22 4.45 12.96 5.60
CA PRO A 22 3.85 11.82 4.93
C PRO A 22 4.93 10.89 4.39
N THR A 23 4.73 9.59 4.56
CA THR A 23 5.63 8.58 3.98
C THR A 23 5.11 8.21 2.60
N TYR A 24 5.98 8.16 1.59
CA TYR A 24 5.62 7.65 0.28
C TYR A 24 5.84 6.14 0.22
N ILE A 25 4.80 5.40 -0.17
CA ILE A 25 4.80 3.95 -0.29
C ILE A 25 4.46 3.60 -1.73
N SER A 26 5.29 2.76 -2.35
CA SER A 26 5.04 2.18 -3.67
C SER A 26 5.05 0.67 -3.58
N VAL A 27 4.01 0.03 -4.11
CA VAL A 27 3.87 -1.42 -4.19
C VAL A 27 3.86 -1.81 -5.65
N HIS A 28 4.80 -2.67 -6.05
CA HIS A 28 4.87 -3.27 -7.38
C HIS A 28 4.46 -4.73 -7.29
N PHE A 29 3.68 -5.22 -8.25
CA PHE A 29 3.25 -6.60 -8.29
C PHE A 29 3.44 -7.21 -9.67
N ALA A 30 3.94 -8.44 -9.66
CA ALA A 30 4.26 -9.21 -10.85
C ALA A 30 2.99 -9.89 -11.36
N VAL A 31 2.70 -9.71 -12.65
CA VAL A 31 1.53 -10.28 -13.29
C VAL A 31 1.97 -11.20 -14.43
N GLN A 32 1.36 -12.38 -14.46
CA GLN A 32 1.42 -13.32 -15.58
C GLN A 32 0.10 -13.25 -16.34
N ASP A 33 0.17 -12.81 -17.59
CA ASP A 33 -0.95 -12.98 -18.51
C ASP A 33 -1.03 -14.44 -18.97
N THR A 34 -2.25 -14.93 -19.13
CA THR A 34 -2.51 -16.23 -19.74
C THR A 34 -2.39 -16.16 -21.26
N GLU A 35 -2.12 -17.29 -21.92
CA GLU A 35 -1.81 -17.39 -23.36
C GLU A 35 -2.85 -16.75 -24.31
N TRP A 36 -4.06 -16.46 -23.84
CA TRP A 36 -5.12 -15.81 -24.63
C TRP A 36 -5.53 -14.43 -24.13
N GLY A 37 -4.77 -13.81 -23.23
CA GLY A 37 -5.04 -12.46 -22.70
C GLY A 37 -6.31 -12.34 -21.84
N ASN A 38 -7.07 -13.42 -21.67
CA ASN A 38 -8.36 -13.47 -20.99
C ASN A 38 -8.24 -13.79 -19.48
N GLY A 39 -7.04 -13.70 -18.91
CA GLY A 39 -6.76 -14.01 -17.51
C GLY A 39 -5.40 -13.50 -17.08
N ARG A 40 -5.30 -13.10 -15.81
CA ARG A 40 -4.15 -12.42 -15.21
C ARG A 40 -3.89 -12.98 -13.82
N THR A 41 -2.83 -13.75 -13.64
CA THR A 41 -2.42 -14.23 -12.32
C THR A 41 -1.39 -13.29 -11.71
N HIS A 42 -1.64 -12.81 -10.49
CA HIS A 42 -0.60 -12.13 -9.72
C HIS A 42 0.36 -13.17 -9.14
N LEU A 43 1.66 -13.02 -9.37
CA LEU A 43 2.70 -13.97 -8.95
C LEU A 43 3.32 -13.62 -7.59
N GLY A 44 3.31 -12.33 -7.25
CA GLY A 44 3.88 -11.81 -6.03
C GLY A 44 4.05 -10.30 -6.10
N PHE A 45 4.64 -9.71 -5.05
CA PHE A 45 4.79 -8.27 -4.94
C PHE A 45 6.07 -7.90 -4.19
N SER A 46 6.49 -6.66 -4.40
CA SER A 46 7.50 -5.97 -3.63
C SER A 46 6.96 -4.59 -3.25
N TRP A 47 7.55 -3.97 -2.25
CA TRP A 47 7.21 -2.61 -1.88
C TRP A 47 8.45 -1.88 -1.38
N SER A 48 8.40 -0.56 -1.44
CA SER A 48 9.42 0.32 -0.89
C SER A 48 8.77 1.56 -0.30
N THR A 49 9.45 2.17 0.66
CA THR A 49 8.93 3.30 1.42
C THR A 49 10.04 4.32 1.68
N GLY A 50 9.67 5.59 1.89
CA GLY A 50 10.61 6.66 2.21
C GLY A 50 9.96 8.04 2.14
N ALA A 51 10.78 9.09 2.09
CA ALA A 51 10.27 10.46 1.98
C ALA A 51 9.56 10.69 0.63
N VAL A 52 8.52 11.53 0.63
CA VAL A 52 7.79 11.90 -0.61
C VAL A 52 8.71 12.54 -1.65
N SER A 53 9.75 13.26 -1.23
CA SER A 53 10.79 13.81 -2.12
C SER A 53 11.48 12.74 -2.96
N ASP A 54 11.51 11.50 -2.48
CA ASP A 54 12.28 10.40 -3.08
C ASP A 54 11.38 9.45 -3.90
N LYS A 55 10.14 9.86 -4.20
CA LYS A 55 9.13 9.06 -4.91
C LYS A 55 9.71 8.26 -6.08
N THR A 56 10.45 8.90 -6.98
CA THR A 56 11.01 8.25 -8.17
C THR A 56 11.99 7.14 -7.82
N THR A 57 12.81 7.33 -6.78
CA THR A 57 13.75 6.31 -6.30
C THR A 57 13.01 5.17 -5.63
N ILE A 58 11.98 5.46 -4.84
CA ILE A 58 11.15 4.44 -4.17
C ILE A 58 10.41 3.56 -5.19
N GLN A 59 9.84 4.17 -6.24
CA GLN A 59 9.20 3.44 -7.34
C GLN A 59 10.22 2.58 -8.09
N ARG A 60 11.40 3.12 -8.42
CA ARG A 60 12.46 2.37 -9.11
C ARG A 60 12.91 1.15 -8.29
N ASN A 61 13.18 1.33 -7.01
CA ASN A 61 13.68 0.28 -6.13
C ASN A 61 12.66 -0.86 -5.99
N SER A 62 11.40 -0.52 -5.71
CA SER A 62 10.35 -1.53 -5.60
C SER A 62 10.15 -2.27 -6.93
N LYS A 63 10.13 -1.57 -8.07
CA LYS A 63 10.07 -2.19 -9.39
C LYS A 63 11.22 -3.16 -9.63
N GLU A 64 12.45 -2.74 -9.38
CA GLU A 64 13.65 -3.56 -9.59
C GLU A 64 13.60 -4.84 -8.74
N ILE A 65 13.27 -4.71 -7.45
CA ILE A 65 13.07 -5.87 -6.56
C ILE A 65 12.00 -6.81 -7.14
N CYS A 66 10.89 -6.26 -7.64
CA CYS A 66 9.80 -7.06 -8.22
C CYS A 66 10.29 -7.83 -9.46
N SER A 67 10.90 -7.12 -10.42
CA SER A 67 11.39 -7.70 -11.67
C SER A 67 12.45 -8.78 -11.42
N ASN A 68 13.36 -8.57 -10.48
CA ASN A 68 14.39 -9.54 -10.13
C ASN A 68 13.82 -10.76 -9.40
N SER A 69 12.78 -10.57 -8.57
CA SER A 69 12.14 -11.67 -7.83
C SER A 69 11.20 -12.50 -8.69
N TYR A 70 10.64 -11.92 -9.76
CA TYR A 70 9.66 -12.54 -10.64
C TYR A 70 10.03 -12.35 -12.12
N PRO A 71 11.17 -12.90 -12.59
CA PRO A 71 11.64 -12.73 -13.96
C PRO A 71 10.72 -13.34 -15.01
N GLN A 72 9.84 -14.27 -14.60
CA GLN A 72 8.83 -14.90 -15.46
C GLN A 72 7.61 -14.02 -15.72
N ALA A 73 7.43 -12.91 -15.01
CA ALA A 73 6.25 -12.06 -15.15
C ALA A 73 6.14 -11.45 -16.55
N SER A 74 4.93 -11.42 -17.12
CA SER A 74 4.69 -10.76 -18.42
C SER A 74 4.71 -9.24 -18.30
N ARG A 75 4.30 -8.70 -17.14
CA ARG A 75 4.44 -7.28 -16.79
C ARG A 75 4.54 -7.07 -15.29
N ILE A 76 4.96 -5.87 -14.91
CA ILE A 76 4.96 -5.39 -13.53
C ILE A 76 4.02 -4.17 -13.46
N ASP A 77 2.95 -4.31 -12.67
CA ASP A 77 2.02 -3.24 -12.36
C ASP A 77 2.37 -2.62 -10.99
N HIS A 78 1.83 -1.44 -10.67
CA HIS A 78 2.10 -0.79 -9.39
C HIS A 78 0.91 0.02 -8.87
N VAL A 79 0.93 0.28 -7.56
CA VAL A 79 0.04 1.20 -6.86
C VAL A 79 0.82 1.97 -5.79
N ASP A 80 0.43 3.21 -5.58
CA ASP A 80 1.09 4.13 -4.65
C ASP A 80 0.08 4.68 -3.63
N ASN A 81 0.56 5.02 -2.43
CA ASN A 81 -0.27 5.67 -1.40
C ASN A 81 -0.49 7.18 -1.67
N LEU A 82 0.19 7.73 -2.67
CA LEU A 82 0.02 9.10 -3.15
C LEU A 82 -0.40 9.07 -4.61
N ASP A 83 -1.69 9.35 -4.83
CA ASP A 83 -2.35 9.24 -6.13
C ASP A 83 -2.91 10.60 -6.54
N TRP A 84 -2.34 11.22 -7.58
CA TRP A 84 -2.75 12.53 -8.11
C TRP A 84 -2.79 13.64 -7.02
N GLY A 85 -1.88 13.59 -6.06
CA GLY A 85 -1.80 14.53 -4.94
C GLY A 85 -2.68 14.17 -3.74
N SER A 86 -3.52 13.13 -3.85
CA SER A 86 -4.30 12.61 -2.73
C SER A 86 -3.49 11.58 -1.94
N TYR A 87 -3.19 11.91 -0.70
CA TYR A 87 -2.52 11.02 0.24
C TYR A 87 -3.53 10.07 0.90
N LYS A 88 -3.29 8.76 0.81
CA LYS A 88 -4.19 7.71 1.32
C LYS A 88 -3.84 7.25 2.74
N GLY A 89 -2.63 7.54 3.23
CA GLY A 89 -2.15 7.21 4.57
C GLY A 89 -0.92 6.28 4.61
N ASP A 90 -0.38 6.08 5.81
CA ASP A 90 0.86 5.33 6.09
C ASP A 90 0.62 3.83 6.36
N TYR A 91 -0.63 3.39 6.50
CA TYR A 91 -0.94 1.97 6.62
C TYR A 91 -0.96 1.34 5.24
N LEU A 92 -0.22 0.25 5.08
CA LEU A 92 -0.26 -0.63 3.91
C LEU A 92 -0.88 -1.96 4.32
N ILE A 93 -1.92 -2.37 3.60
CA ILE A 93 -2.44 -3.73 3.64
C ILE A 93 -2.36 -4.36 2.25
N VAL A 94 -1.81 -5.58 2.20
CA VAL A 94 -1.85 -6.44 1.02
C VAL A 94 -2.65 -7.69 1.37
N ILE A 95 -3.69 -7.92 0.59
CA ILE A 95 -4.56 -9.07 0.65
C ILE A 95 -4.21 -9.99 -0.52
N SER A 96 -4.08 -11.29 -0.26
CA SER A 96 -4.02 -12.32 -1.29
C SER A 96 -5.28 -13.15 -1.27
N ALA A 97 -5.76 -13.49 -2.46
CA ALA A 97 -6.96 -14.27 -2.59
C ALA A 97 -6.84 -15.24 -3.77
N ASP A 98 -7.11 -16.50 -3.48
CA ASP A 98 -7.06 -17.58 -4.47
C ASP A 98 -8.39 -17.63 -5.23
N VAL A 99 -8.29 -17.80 -6.54
CA VAL A 99 -9.45 -17.95 -7.42
C VAL A 99 -9.72 -19.44 -7.62
N PRO A 100 -10.97 -19.91 -7.49
CA PRO A 100 -11.31 -21.32 -7.70
C PRO A 100 -10.91 -21.85 -9.08
N ASN A 101 -10.69 -23.17 -9.18
CA ASN A 101 -10.42 -23.86 -10.45
C ASN A 101 -11.52 -23.58 -11.48
N GLY A 102 -11.13 -23.32 -12.73
CA GLY A 102 -12.02 -23.02 -13.86
C GLY A 102 -11.92 -21.60 -14.42
N TYR A 103 -11.12 -20.73 -13.81
CA TYR A 103 -10.78 -19.41 -14.33
C TYR A 103 -9.37 -19.40 -14.91
N ASN A 104 -9.12 -18.51 -15.88
CA ASN A 104 -7.79 -18.22 -16.42
C ASN A 104 -6.90 -17.44 -15.42
N THR A 105 -7.23 -17.46 -14.14
CA THR A 105 -6.51 -16.75 -13.09
C THR A 105 -6.58 -17.58 -11.85
N SER A 106 -5.44 -17.74 -11.18
CA SER A 106 -5.32 -18.51 -9.94
C SER A 106 -5.23 -17.62 -8.71
N GLN A 107 -4.76 -16.38 -8.84
CA GLN A 107 -4.49 -15.51 -7.69
C GLN A 107 -4.65 -14.03 -8.04
N TYR A 108 -5.24 -13.27 -7.10
CA TYR A 108 -5.30 -11.81 -7.11
C TYR A 108 -4.73 -11.21 -5.82
N PHE A 109 -4.26 -9.96 -5.95
CA PHE A 109 -3.90 -9.12 -4.81
C PHE A 109 -4.83 -7.91 -4.73
N GLY A 110 -5.30 -7.63 -3.52
CA GLY A 110 -5.93 -6.37 -3.15
C GLY A 110 -4.92 -5.57 -2.34
N ILE A 111 -4.45 -4.45 -2.88
CA ILE A 111 -3.49 -3.58 -2.19
C ILE A 111 -4.25 -2.33 -1.77
N GLY A 112 -4.13 -1.95 -0.50
CA GLY A 112 -4.84 -0.80 0.04
C GLY A 112 -4.01 0.03 1.01
N PHE A 113 -4.37 1.30 1.07
CA PHE A 113 -3.73 2.30 1.92
C PHE A 113 -4.74 2.99 2.83
N GLY A 114 -4.31 3.43 4.01
CA GLY A 114 -5.22 4.05 4.98
C GLY A 114 -4.51 4.88 6.05
N ALA A 115 -5.26 5.78 6.68
CA ALA A 115 -4.81 6.50 7.88
C ALA A 115 -4.72 5.57 9.11
N ASP A 116 -5.46 4.46 9.06
CA ASP A 116 -5.47 3.40 10.06
C ASP A 116 -5.58 2.02 9.40
N ILE A 117 -5.44 0.97 10.20
CA ILE A 117 -5.52 -0.41 9.73
C ILE A 117 -6.89 -0.75 9.12
N THR A 118 -7.97 -0.14 9.62
CA THR A 118 -9.35 -0.43 9.22
C THR A 118 -9.63 0.13 7.83
N SER A 119 -9.23 1.38 7.59
CA SER A 119 -9.34 2.07 6.31
C SER A 119 -8.44 1.43 5.25
N ALA A 120 -7.21 1.05 5.61
CA ALA A 120 -6.32 0.32 4.70
C ALA A 120 -6.89 -1.05 4.30
N LEU A 121 -7.54 -1.75 5.23
CA LEU A 121 -8.18 -3.04 4.96
C LEU A 121 -9.39 -2.87 4.05
N ALA A 122 -10.20 -1.84 4.26
CA ALA A 122 -11.34 -1.52 3.43
C ALA A 122 -10.92 -1.17 1.99
N ASP A 123 -9.87 -0.36 1.83
CA ASP A 123 -9.30 -0.02 0.52
C ASP A 123 -8.73 -1.26 -0.18
N ALA A 124 -8.00 -2.12 0.55
CA ALA A 124 -7.44 -3.34 -0.01
C ALA A 124 -8.52 -4.31 -0.50
N LYS A 125 -9.63 -4.45 0.24
CA LYS A 125 -10.80 -5.24 -0.17
C LYS A 125 -11.45 -4.69 -1.43
N LYS A 126 -11.62 -3.37 -1.52
CA LYS A 126 -12.17 -2.71 -2.71
C LYS A 126 -11.30 -2.99 -3.94
N ASN A 127 -9.98 -2.92 -3.78
CA ASN A 127 -9.03 -3.12 -4.88
C ASN A 127 -8.84 -4.60 -5.26
N LEU A 128 -9.27 -5.55 -4.42
CA LEU A 128 -9.33 -6.97 -4.75
C LEU A 128 -10.42 -7.29 -5.79
N GLY A 129 -11.51 -6.51 -5.81
CA GLY A 129 -12.80 -6.92 -6.36
C GLY A 129 -13.25 -6.34 -7.71
N ILE A 130 -12.35 -5.99 -8.64
CA ILE A 130 -12.78 -5.31 -9.90
C ILE A 130 -12.63 -6.15 -11.18
N ASN A 131 -11.95 -7.30 -11.18
CA ASN A 131 -11.75 -8.07 -12.44
C ASN A 131 -12.37 -9.48 -12.49
N CYS A 132 -13.11 -9.93 -11.46
CA CYS A 132 -13.75 -11.25 -11.46
C CYS A 132 -15.23 -11.16 -11.05
N TRP A 133 -16.14 -11.26 -12.02
CA TRP A 133 -17.60 -11.09 -11.84
C TRP A 133 -18.25 -12.14 -10.93
N SER A 134 -17.56 -13.24 -10.62
CA SER A 134 -18.02 -14.31 -9.74
C SER A 134 -17.50 -14.20 -8.30
N TRP A 135 -16.66 -13.21 -8.00
CA TRP A 135 -16.05 -13.02 -6.69
C TRP A 135 -17.12 -12.67 -5.64
N SER A 136 -17.28 -13.55 -4.65
CA SER A 136 -18.08 -13.26 -3.45
C SER A 136 -17.22 -13.43 -2.21
N GLU A 137 -17.12 -12.35 -1.41
CA GLU A 137 -16.25 -12.30 -0.21
C GLU A 137 -16.47 -13.48 0.76
N ARG A 138 -17.69 -14.01 0.82
CA ARG A 138 -18.06 -15.13 1.71
C ARG A 138 -17.59 -16.50 1.22
N LYS A 139 -17.35 -16.68 -0.10
CA LYS A 139 -17.00 -17.98 -0.68
C LYS A 139 -15.52 -18.14 -0.98
N HIS A 140 -14.78 -17.06 -1.17
CA HIS A 140 -13.40 -17.07 -1.69
C HIS A 140 -12.45 -16.34 -0.74
N GLY A 141 -12.69 -16.52 0.57
CA GLY A 141 -12.07 -15.76 1.66
C GLY A 141 -10.60 -15.43 1.41
N PHE A 142 -10.22 -14.21 1.76
CA PHE A 142 -8.89 -13.69 1.49
C PHE A 142 -8.01 -13.75 2.74
N ASN A 143 -6.69 -13.79 2.54
CA ASN A 143 -5.72 -13.72 3.62
C ASN A 143 -4.99 -12.37 3.59
N THR A 144 -4.84 -11.72 4.74
CA THR A 144 -3.94 -10.57 4.86
C THR A 144 -2.50 -11.06 4.87
N VAL A 145 -1.75 -10.75 3.82
CA VAL A 145 -0.35 -11.17 3.66
C VAL A 145 0.61 -10.14 4.28
N LYS A 146 0.22 -8.86 4.32
CA LYS A 146 1.01 -7.81 4.97
C LYS A 146 0.08 -6.76 5.59
N SER A 147 0.42 -6.34 6.81
CA SER A 147 -0.15 -5.17 7.49
C SER A 147 0.96 -4.48 8.28
N THR A 148 1.22 -3.21 7.98
CA THR A 148 2.23 -2.40 8.68
C THR A 148 1.86 -0.93 8.62
N ARG A 149 2.15 -0.20 9.70
CA ARG A 149 2.21 1.26 9.73
C ARG A 149 3.65 1.68 9.40
N MET A 150 3.83 2.59 8.44
CA MET A 150 5.14 3.16 8.10
C MET A 150 5.41 4.44 8.87
#